data_AF-A0A5C8TXF3-F1
#
_entry.id   AF-A0A5C8TXF3-F1
#
_cell.length_a   1.000
_cell.length_b   1.000
_cell.length_c   1.000
_cell.angle_alpha   90.00
_cell.angle_beta   90.00
_cell.angle_gamma   90.00
#
_symmetry.space_group_name_H-M   'P 1'
#
loop_
_entity.id
_entity.type
_entity.pdbx_description
1 polymer ?
#
loop_
_entity_poly.entity_id
_entity_poly.type
_entity_poly.pdbx_seq_one_letter_code
_entity_poly.pdbx_strand_id
1 'polypeptide(L)' 'MNHLRDKPASDFCSSLLEAVTKPRHREHKRMLEWYGGPFDPDELDRETIEAGMAKLARRRTIGQAAFAKSRSQL' A
#
# COMPACT_ATOMS: atom_id res chain seq x y z
N MET A 1 15.76 -3.46 26.93
CA MET A 1 15.23 -2.34 26.13
C MET A 1 14.80 -2.87 24.78
N ASN A 2 13.54 -3.27 24.63
CA ASN A 2 13.00 -3.71 23.34
C ASN A 2 11.57 -3.16 23.19
N HIS A 3 11.48 -1.85 22.97
CA HIS A 3 10.22 -1.08 22.92
C HIS A 3 9.43 -1.24 21.60
N LEU A 4 9.68 -2.33 20.85
CA LEU A 4 9.11 -2.55 19.53
C LEU A 4 7.95 -3.55 19.52
N ARG A 5 7.54 -4.09 20.68
CA ARG A 5 6.54 -5.17 20.74
C ARG A 5 5.10 -4.74 21.08
N ASP A 6 4.90 -3.50 21.53
CA ASP A 6 3.59 -3.04 22.04
C ASP A 6 3.02 -1.80 21.33
N LYS A 7 3.49 -1.45 20.13
CA LYS A 7 2.94 -0.31 19.38
C LYS A 7 1.73 -0.73 18.52
N PRO A 8 0.63 0.02 18.53
CA PRO A 8 -0.53 -0.27 17.68
C PRO A 8 -0.12 -0.28 16.21
N ALA A 9 -0.78 -1.12 15.40
CA ALA A 9 -0.45 -1.32 13.97
C ALA A 9 -0.43 -0.02 13.14
N SER A 10 -1.04 1.07 13.62
CA SER A 10 -0.98 2.42 13.05
C SER A 10 0.42 3.03 13.04
N ASP A 11 1.29 2.63 13.97
CA ASP A 11 2.60 3.27 14.17
C ASP A 11 3.69 2.66 13.30
N PHE A 12 3.46 1.45 12.77
CA PHE A 12 4.45 0.72 11.97
C PHE A 12 4.72 1.43 10.63
N CYS A 13 3.68 1.82 9.90
CA CYS A 13 3.83 2.52 8.62
C CYS A 13 4.54 3.87 8.77
N SER A 14 4.22 4.62 9.83
CA SER A 14 4.85 5.91 10.12
C SER A 14 6.34 5.76 10.42
N SER A 15 6.72 4.70 11.17
CA SER A 15 8.12 4.45 11.51
C SER A 15 8.99 4.06 10.31
N LEU A 16 8.41 3.40 9.31
CA LEU A 16 9.10 3.06 8.06
C LEU A 16 9.31 4.32 7.22
N LEU A 17 8.24 5.07 6.95
CA LEU A 17 8.34 6.27 6.11
C LEU A 17 9.33 7.28 6.71
N GLU A 18 9.30 7.45 8.03
CA GLU A 18 10.27 8.27 8.73
C GLU A 18 11.71 7.79 8.52
N ALA A 19 11.95 6.48 8.57
CA ALA A 19 13.27 5.93 8.39
C ALA A 19 13.77 6.05 6.94
N VAL A 20 12.94 5.81 5.93
CA VAL A 20 13.36 5.85 4.52
C VAL A 20 13.45 7.27 3.95
N THR A 21 12.74 8.25 4.51
CA THR A 21 12.77 9.64 4.02
C THR A 21 13.80 10.52 4.72
N LYS A 22 14.35 10.11 5.87
CA LYS A 22 15.35 10.88 6.63
C LYS A 22 16.74 10.24 6.53
N PRO A 23 17.68 10.81 5.75
CA PRO A 23 19.02 10.23 5.57
C PRO A 23 19.82 10.06 6.87
N ARG A 24 19.54 10.87 7.89
CA ARG A 24 20.20 10.83 9.21
C ARG A 24 19.51 9.89 10.20
N HIS A 25 18.42 9.24 9.81
CA HIS A 25 17.72 8.31 10.70
C HIS A 25 18.57 7.05 10.93
N ARG A 26 18.65 6.58 12.18
CA ARG A 26 19.53 5.45 12.55
C ARG A 26 19.22 4.19 11.75
N GLU A 27 17.95 3.96 11.44
CA GLU A 27 17.49 2.79 10.67
C GLU A 27 17.45 3.03 9.14
N HIS A 28 17.83 4.22 8.64
CA HIS A 28 17.65 4.59 7.22
C HIS A 28 18.26 3.56 6.26
N LYS A 29 19.54 3.24 6.46
CA LYS A 29 20.26 2.27 5.63
C LYS A 29 19.61 0.88 5.66
N ARG A 30 19.30 0.38 6.87
CA ARG A 30 18.66 -0.94 7.05
C ARG A 30 17.29 -1.00 6.37
N MET A 31 16.52 0.10 6.40
CA MET A 31 15.20 0.15 5.79
C MET A 31 15.27 0.23 4.25
N LEU A 32 16.22 0.98 3.69
CA LEU A 32 16.44 0.99 2.23
C LEU A 32 16.96 -0.36 1.70
N GLU A 33 17.81 -1.05 2.46
CA GLU A 33 18.25 -2.41 2.15
C GLU A 33 17.09 -3.40 2.14
N TRP A 34 16.17 -3.30 3.11
CA TRP A 34 14.95 -4.10 3.11
C TRP A 34 13.98 -3.73 1.98
N TYR A 35 13.84 -2.44 1.67
CA TYR A 35 13.02 -1.94 0.56
C TYR A 35 13.55 -2.43 -0.80
N GLY A 36 14.87 -2.64 -0.91
CA GLY A 36 15.52 -3.18 -2.11
C GLY A 36 16.09 -2.10 -3.03
N GLY A 37 16.26 -0.87 -2.56
CA GLY A 37 16.80 0.22 -3.36
C GLY A 37 16.52 1.61 -2.79
N PRO A 38 16.81 2.67 -3.57
CA PRO A 38 16.37 4.03 -3.24
C PRO A 38 14.84 4.09 -3.14
N PHE A 39 14.35 4.78 -2.14
CA PHE A 39 12.93 5.07 -1.99
C PHE A 39 12.64 6.47 -2.53
N ASP A 40 11.75 6.56 -3.52
CA ASP A 40 11.23 7.82 -4.05
C ASP A 40 9.74 7.96 -3.66
N PRO A 41 9.37 8.88 -2.74
CA PRO A 41 7.98 9.08 -2.36
C PRO A 41 7.10 9.60 -3.50
N ASP A 42 7.69 10.24 -4.52
CA ASP A 42 6.99 10.86 -5.64
C ASP A 42 6.87 9.92 -6.84
N GLU A 43 7.44 8.70 -6.77
CA GLU A 43 7.29 7.65 -7.79
C GLU A 43 5.83 7.18 -7.93
N LEU A 44 5.05 7.28 -6.85
CA LEU A 44 3.64 6.86 -6.83
C LEU A 44 2.73 7.96 -7.37
N ASP A 45 2.42 7.90 -8.66
CA ASP A 45 1.42 8.79 -9.26
C ASP A 45 -0.02 8.44 -8.81
N ARG A 46 -0.61 9.36 -8.04
CA ARG A 46 -1.96 9.24 -7.49
C ARG A 46 -3.00 9.05 -8.61
N GLU A 47 -2.92 9.83 -9.67
CA GLU A 47 -3.93 9.83 -10.72
C GLU A 47 -3.97 8.48 -11.46
N THR A 48 -2.79 7.92 -11.76
CA THR A 48 -2.65 6.59 -12.35
C THR A 48 -3.23 5.49 -11.45
N ILE A 49 -2.94 5.54 -10.14
CA ILE A 49 -3.47 4.58 -9.17
C ILE A 49 -5.01 4.66 -9.13
N GLU A 50 -5.57 5.86 -9.00
CA GLU A 50 -7.01 6.08 -8.94
C GLU A 50 -7.70 5.61 -10.23
N ALA A 51 -7.12 5.91 -11.40
CA ALA A 51 -7.62 5.44 -12.68
C ALA A 51 -7.62 3.90 -12.78
N GLY A 52 -6.54 3.25 -12.33
CA GLY A 52 -6.41 1.79 -12.26
C GLY A 52 -7.46 1.16 -11.34
N MET A 53 -7.62 1.71 -10.14
CA MET A 53 -8.61 1.26 -9.16
C MET A 53 -10.05 1.42 -9.68
N ALA A 54 -10.38 2.55 -10.30
CA ALA A 54 -11.68 2.79 -10.91
C ALA A 54 -11.98 1.80 -12.05
N LYS A 55 -10.97 1.42 -12.84
CA LYS A 55 -11.11 0.40 -13.89
C LYS A 55 -11.42 -0.98 -13.29
N LEU A 56 -10.73 -1.37 -12.22
CA LEU A 56 -10.99 -2.63 -11.52
C LEU A 56 -12.37 -2.67 -10.89
N ALA A 57 -12.79 -1.60 -10.21
CA ALA A 57 -14.10 -1.47 -9.59
C ALA A 57 -15.22 -1.66 -10.64
N ARG A 58 -15.13 -0.97 -11.78
CA ARG A 58 -16.10 -1.10 -12.88
C ARG A 58 -16.22 -2.54 -13.38
N ARG A 59 -15.09 -3.21 -13.62
CA ARG A 59 -15.07 -4.62 -14.05
C ARG A 59 -15.74 -5.53 -13.02
N ARG A 60 -15.48 -5.30 -11.73
CA ARG A 60 -16.06 -6.08 -10.64
C ARG A 60 -17.58 -5.89 -10.56
N THR A 61 -18.07 -4.66 -10.69
CA THR A 61 -19.52 -4.38 -10.71
C THR A 61 -20.23 -5.10 -11.85
N ILE A 62 -19.67 -5.04 -13.06
CA ILE A 62 -20.22 -5.73 -14.23
C ILE A 62 -20.25 -7.24 -14.01
N GLY A 63 -19.13 -7.82 -13.54
CA GLY A 63 -19.04 -9.25 -13.26
C GLY A 63 -20.03 -9.72 -12.20
N GLN A 64 -20.21 -8.94 -11.12
CA GLN A 64 -21.19 -9.23 -10.08
C GLN A 64 -22.62 -9.18 -10.61
N ALA A 65 -22.96 -8.19 -11.44
CA ALA A 65 -24.28 -8.09 -12.05
C ALA A 65 -24.58 -9.28 -12.97
N ALA A 66 -23.61 -9.68 -13.80
CA ALA A 66 -23.72 -10.86 -14.66
C ALA A 66 -23.91 -12.14 -13.85
N PHE A 67 -23.12 -12.33 -12.79
CA PHE A 67 -23.22 -13.50 -11.91
C PHE A 67 -24.56 -13.55 -11.15
N ALA A 68 -25.05 -12.40 -10.67
CA ALA A 68 -26.35 -12.32 -10.03
C ALA A 68 -27.47 -12.73 -10.99
N LYS A 69 -27.42 -12.26 -12.24
CA LYS A 69 -28.38 -12.63 -13.29
C LYS A 69 -28.35 -14.13 -13.62
N SER A 70 -27.17 -14.75 -13.70
CA SER A 70 -27.09 -16.19 -13.95
C SER A 70 -27.64 -17.03 -12.81
N ARG A 71 -27.58 -16.53 -11.56
CA ARG A 71 -28.13 -17.21 -10.39
C ARG A 71 -29.65 -17.12 -10.27
N SER A 72 -30.29 -16.08 -10.81
CA SER A 72 -31.75 -15.95 -10.78
C SER A 72 -32.45 -16.73 -11.90
N GLN A 73 -31.69 -17.34 -12.82
CA GLN A 73 -32.19 -18.15 -13.93
C GLN A 73 -32.07 -19.66 -13.67
N LEU A 74 -31.60 -20.05 -12.49
CA LEU A 74 -31.61 -21.41 -11.92
C LEU A 74 -32.71 -21.50 -10.87
#